data_AF-A0AAN8L3J9-F1
#
_entry.id   AF-A0AAN8L3J9-F1
#
_cell.length_a   1.000
_cell.length_b   1.000
_cell.length_c   1.000
_cell.angle_alpha   90.00
_cell.angle_beta   90.00
_cell.angle_gamma   90.00
#
_symmetry.space_group_name_H-M   'P 1'
#
loop_
_entity.id
_entity.type
_entity.pdbx_description
1 polymer ?
#
loop_
_entity_poly.entity_id
_entity_poly.type
_entity_poly.pdbx_seq_one_letter_code
_entity_poly.pdbx_strand_id
1 'polypeptide(L)'
;MPQAFFWHSEACGNGSLESQGALGIMYLYGQGIQQDPKAAMECLKEAAERGSVYAQAYLSAYYYHRKLYSRAAALAKRISNYDDIAAIARVTDCLPEYVTKGVAIALFYYARCLELGKGVPQSKEQAWQYFTKAALLNTEVCKDLQMDIIFSRM
;
A
#
# COMPACT_ATOMS: atom_id res chain seq x y z
N MET A 1 9.33 2.50 -18.70
CA MET A 1 8.17 2.81 -17.82
C MET A 1 7.07 3.69 -18.44
N PRO A 2 7.26 4.54 -19.48
CA PRO A 2 6.14 5.31 -20.06
C PRO A 2 4.96 4.45 -20.54
N GLN A 3 5.26 3.25 -21.05
CA GLN A 3 4.24 2.28 -21.47
C GLN A 3 3.37 1.78 -20.31
N ALA A 4 3.93 1.61 -19.11
CA ALA A 4 3.13 1.21 -17.94
C ALA A 4 2.14 2.31 -17.54
N PHE A 5 2.58 3.58 -17.62
CA PHE A 5 1.71 4.72 -17.33
C PHE A 5 0.54 4.77 -18.31
N PHE A 6 0.86 4.59 -19.60
CA PHE A 6 -0.14 4.54 -20.66
C PHE A 6 -1.19 3.45 -20.42
N TRP A 7 -0.79 2.20 -20.19
CA TRP A 7 -1.75 1.10 -20.00
C TRP A 7 -2.59 1.25 -18.72
N HIS A 8 -1.99 1.74 -17.63
CA HIS A 8 -2.76 2.04 -16.43
C HIS A 8 -3.72 3.21 -16.63
N SER A 9 -3.37 4.21 -17.44
CA SER A 9 -4.26 5.33 -17.78
C SER A 9 -5.48 4.83 -18.57
N GLU A 10 -5.26 4.00 -19.58
CA GLU A 10 -6.33 3.39 -20.37
C GLU A 10 -7.25 2.52 -19.50
N ALA A 11 -6.67 1.66 -18.66
CA ALA A 11 -7.44 0.79 -17.76
C ALA A 11 -8.22 1.59 -16.71
N CYS A 12 -7.61 2.64 -16.14
CA CYS A 12 -8.28 3.55 -15.21
C CYS A 12 -9.46 4.27 -15.88
N GLY A 13 -9.31 4.70 -17.14
CA GLY A 13 -10.40 5.28 -17.94
C GLY A 13 -11.58 4.32 -18.15
N ASN A 14 -11.30 3.02 -18.16
CA ASN A 14 -12.31 1.96 -18.20
C ASN A 14 -12.82 1.52 -16.82
N GLY A 15 -12.46 2.24 -15.75
CA GLY A 15 -12.97 2.01 -14.40
C GLY A 15 -12.12 1.11 -13.50
N SER A 16 -10.98 0.60 -13.99
CA SER A 16 -10.05 -0.27 -13.23
C SER A 16 -9.57 0.40 -11.96
N LEU A 17 -9.97 -0.18 -10.84
CA LEU A 17 -9.69 0.34 -9.51
C LEU A 17 -8.21 0.16 -9.12
N GLU A 18 -7.61 -0.97 -9.48
CA GLU A 18 -6.18 -1.22 -9.28
C GLU A 18 -5.31 -0.30 -10.12
N SER A 19 -5.73 0.01 -11.36
CA SER A 19 -4.97 0.94 -12.21
C SER A 19 -5.04 2.36 -11.70
N GLN A 20 -6.17 2.80 -11.13
CA GLN A 20 -6.26 4.08 -10.45
C GLN A 20 -5.28 4.17 -9.26
N GLY A 21 -5.18 3.10 -8.46
CA GLY A 21 -4.19 3.00 -7.38
C GLY A 21 -2.75 3.00 -7.90
N ALA A 22 -2.47 2.29 -8.99
CA ALA A 22 -1.16 2.25 -9.64
C ALA A 22 -0.75 3.63 -10.17
N LEU A 23 -1.64 4.34 -10.87
CA LEU A 23 -1.37 5.71 -11.32
C LEU A 23 -1.04 6.64 -10.16
N GLY A 24 -1.75 6.50 -9.04
CA GLY A 24 -1.44 7.27 -7.83
C GLY A 24 0.01 7.08 -7.36
N ILE A 25 0.52 5.86 -7.40
CA ILE A 25 1.92 5.52 -7.07
C ILE A 25 2.87 6.07 -8.14
N MET A 26 2.51 5.95 -9.41
CA MET A 26 3.34 6.44 -10.51
C MET A 26 3.51 7.96 -10.46
N TYR A 27 2.45 8.70 -10.12
CA TYR A 27 2.51 10.13 -9.83
C TYR A 27 3.31 10.45 -8.55
N LEU A 28 3.21 9.60 -7.51
CA LEU A 28 3.93 9.84 -6.27
C LEU A 28 5.45 9.74 -6.45
N TYR A 29 5.90 8.75 -7.23
CA TYR A 29 7.32 8.44 -7.41
C TYR A 29 7.92 8.89 -8.74
N GLY A 30 7.09 9.35 -9.69
CA GLY A 30 7.54 9.78 -11.01
C GLY A 30 7.89 8.61 -11.93
N GLN A 31 7.16 7.50 -11.83
CA GLN A 31 7.42 6.30 -12.61
C GLN A 31 6.79 6.44 -13.99
N GLY A 32 7.59 6.78 -15.01
CA GLY A 32 7.09 6.93 -16.38
C GLY A 32 6.25 8.18 -16.65
N ILE A 33 6.10 9.05 -15.63
CA ILE A 33 5.41 10.35 -15.67
C ILE A 33 6.16 11.29 -14.70
N GLN A 34 5.96 12.62 -14.81
CA GLN A 34 6.50 13.56 -13.83
C GLN A 34 5.82 13.37 -12.46
N GLN A 35 6.57 13.57 -11.38
CA GLN A 35 6.02 13.54 -10.03
C GLN A 35 4.95 14.62 -9.85
N ASP A 36 3.78 14.20 -9.36
CA ASP A 36 2.69 15.08 -8.96
C ASP A 36 2.06 14.53 -7.67
N PRO A 37 2.51 15.00 -6.50
CA PRO A 37 1.97 14.55 -5.22
C PRO A 37 0.48 14.87 -5.03
N LYS A 38 -0.05 15.88 -5.74
CA LYS A 38 -1.46 16.24 -5.63
C LYS A 38 -2.31 15.23 -6.39
N ALA A 39 -1.98 14.98 -7.66
CA ALA A 39 -2.64 13.96 -8.47
C ALA A 39 -2.50 12.56 -7.84
N ALA A 40 -1.31 12.24 -7.31
CA ALA A 40 -1.08 10.99 -6.57
C ALA A 40 -2.07 10.79 -5.43
N MET A 41 -2.26 11.82 -4.60
CA MET A 41 -3.14 11.76 -3.44
C MET A 41 -4.62 11.71 -3.82
N GLU A 42 -5.01 12.37 -4.91
CA GLU A 42 -6.38 12.29 -5.45
C GLU A 42 -6.68 10.86 -5.92
N CYS A 43 -5.84 10.30 -6.80
CA CYS A 43 -6.00 8.92 -7.29
C CYS A 43 -6.01 7.89 -6.15
N LEU A 44 -5.08 7.98 -5.21
CA LEU A 44 -4.98 7.04 -4.09
C LEU A 44 -6.18 7.12 -3.15
N LYS A 45 -6.68 8.32 -2.84
CA LYS A 45 -7.84 8.47 -1.96
C LYS A 45 -9.11 7.95 -2.61
N GLU A 46 -9.35 8.31 -3.87
CA GLU A 46 -10.55 7.87 -4.58
C GLU A 46 -10.57 6.34 -4.75
N ALA A 47 -9.43 5.75 -5.13
CA ALA A 47 -9.32 4.30 -5.20
C ALA A 47 -9.49 3.65 -3.81
N ALA A 48 -8.94 4.23 -2.75
CA ALA A 48 -9.08 3.71 -1.39
C ALA A 48 -10.53 3.78 -0.88
N GLU A 49 -11.28 4.83 -1.23
CA GLU A 49 -12.70 5.01 -0.89
C GLU A 49 -13.58 3.99 -1.61
N ARG A 50 -13.21 3.62 -2.85
CA ARG A 50 -13.85 2.54 -3.62
C ARG A 50 -13.44 1.13 -3.17
N GLY A 51 -12.60 1.00 -2.14
CA GLY A 51 -12.23 -0.28 -1.54
C GLY A 51 -10.90 -0.87 -2.01
N SER A 52 -10.10 -0.15 -2.80
CA SER A 52 -8.79 -0.64 -3.25
C SER A 52 -7.85 -0.86 -2.07
N VAL A 53 -7.60 -2.12 -1.70
CA VAL A 53 -6.66 -2.47 -0.63
C VAL A 53 -5.25 -2.01 -0.97
N TYR A 54 -4.89 -2.07 -2.25
CA TYR A 54 -3.62 -1.58 -2.76
C TYR A 54 -3.46 -0.08 -2.48
N ALA A 55 -4.44 0.76 -2.87
CA ALA A 55 -4.38 2.19 -2.60
C ALA A 55 -4.42 2.53 -1.10
N GLN A 56 -5.25 1.83 -0.31
CA GLN A 56 -5.31 2.00 1.14
C GLN A 56 -3.94 1.73 1.81
N ALA A 57 -3.24 0.70 1.35
CA ALA A 57 -1.92 0.35 1.88
C ALA A 57 -0.85 1.41 1.54
N TYR A 58 -0.85 1.94 0.32
CA TYR A 58 0.07 3.03 -0.05
C TYR A 58 -0.26 4.35 0.64
N LEU A 59 -1.54 4.65 0.93
CA LEU A 59 -1.89 5.77 1.80
C LEU A 59 -1.33 5.58 3.21
N SER A 60 -1.35 4.36 3.75
CA SER A 60 -0.73 4.05 5.04
C SER A 60 0.78 4.27 5.00
N ALA A 61 1.46 3.77 3.96
CA ALA A 61 2.89 3.99 3.74
C ALA A 61 3.22 5.50 3.66
N TYR A 62 2.44 6.25 2.89
CA TYR A 62 2.57 7.70 2.77
C TYR A 62 2.44 8.39 4.13
N TYR A 63 1.42 8.07 4.92
CA TYR A 63 1.25 8.64 6.26
C TYR A 63 2.41 8.27 7.19
N TYR A 64 2.93 7.05 7.09
CA TYR A 64 4.09 6.63 7.87
C TYR A 64 5.32 7.49 7.56
N HIS A 65 5.63 7.71 6.28
CA HIS A 65 6.76 8.54 5.84
C HIS A 65 6.59 10.02 6.21
N ARG A 66 5.35 10.52 6.18
CA ARG A 66 4.99 11.85 6.68
C ARG A 66 4.97 11.95 8.21
N LYS A 67 5.39 10.90 8.93
CA LYS A 67 5.42 10.80 10.40
C LYS A 67 4.04 10.91 11.06
N LEU A 68 2.97 10.71 10.30
CA LEU A 68 1.59 10.64 10.79
C LEU A 68 1.28 9.21 11.27
N TYR A 69 2.07 8.74 12.24
CA TYR A 69 2.14 7.32 12.60
C TYR A 69 0.82 6.75 13.12
N SER A 70 0.05 7.50 13.92
CA SER A 70 -1.25 7.03 14.41
C SER A 70 -2.24 6.80 13.28
N ARG A 71 -2.21 7.65 12.23
CA ARG A 71 -3.07 7.51 11.06
C ARG A 71 -2.64 6.34 10.18
N ALA A 72 -1.34 6.19 9.97
CA ALA A 72 -0.76 5.05 9.26
C ALA A 72 -1.14 3.73 9.94
N ALA A 73 -0.87 3.62 11.24
CA ALA A 73 -1.15 2.41 12.00
C ALA A 73 -2.65 2.08 12.03
N ALA A 74 -3.53 3.07 12.19
CA ALA A 74 -4.97 2.85 12.18
C ALA A 74 -5.48 2.32 10.83
N LEU A 75 -4.96 2.85 9.71
CA LEU A 75 -5.34 2.38 8.38
C LEU A 75 -4.79 0.97 8.12
N ALA A 76 -3.52 0.74 8.44
CA ALA A 76 -2.88 -0.56 8.28
C ALA A 76 -3.53 -1.66 9.13
N LYS A 77 -3.93 -1.33 10.37
CA LYS A 77 -4.65 -2.26 11.25
C LYS A 77 -6.03 -2.66 10.72
N ARG A 78 -6.70 -1.79 9.96
CA ARG A 78 -7.98 -2.15 9.32
C ARG A 78 -7.75 -3.21 8.25
N ILE A 79 -6.71 -3.01 7.43
CA ILE A 79 -6.32 -3.93 6.36
C ILE A 79 -5.80 -5.26 6.94
N SER A 80 -5.18 -5.27 8.12
CA SER A 80 -4.66 -6.52 8.71
C SER A 80 -5.72 -7.56 9.06
N ASN A 81 -6.98 -7.12 9.19
CA ASN A 81 -8.15 -7.95 9.48
C ASN A 81 -8.79 -8.56 8.21
N TYR A 82 -8.19 -8.30 7.04
CA TYR A 82 -8.60 -8.93 5.80
C TYR A 82 -8.04 -10.36 5.74
N ASP A 83 -8.92 -11.33 5.99
CA ASP A 83 -8.56 -12.74 6.06
C ASP A 83 -8.84 -13.49 4.75
N ASP A 84 -9.74 -12.99 3.89
CA ASP A 84 -10.08 -13.60 2.60
C ASP A 84 -9.77 -12.65 1.43
N ILE A 85 -8.55 -12.81 0.89
CA ILE A 85 -8.06 -12.06 -0.27
C ILE A 85 -8.93 -12.30 -1.51
N ALA A 86 -9.45 -13.51 -1.69
CA ALA A 86 -10.26 -13.87 -2.85
C ALA A 86 -11.67 -13.27 -2.77
N ALA A 87 -12.26 -13.18 -1.58
CA ALA A 87 -13.51 -12.44 -1.38
C ALA A 87 -13.33 -10.95 -1.67
N ILE A 88 -12.25 -10.35 -1.17
CA ILE A 88 -11.97 -8.93 -1.41
C ILE A 88 -11.77 -8.66 -2.90
N ALA A 89 -10.94 -9.47 -3.57
CA ALA A 89 -10.70 -9.38 -5.01
C ALA A 89 -12.02 -9.40 -5.81
N ARG A 90 -12.94 -10.30 -5.46
CA ARG A 90 -14.27 -10.39 -6.10
C ARG A 90 -15.14 -9.16 -5.84
N VAL A 91 -15.15 -8.64 -4.61
CA VAL A 91 -16.00 -7.50 -4.23
C VAL A 91 -15.49 -6.20 -4.86
N THR A 92 -14.18 -6.02 -4.96
CA THR A 92 -13.56 -4.80 -5.47
C THR A 92 -13.27 -4.86 -6.97
N ASP A 93 -13.56 -6.00 -7.62
CA ASP A 93 -13.16 -6.31 -8.99
C ASP A 93 -11.66 -6.07 -9.24
N CYS A 94 -10.84 -6.37 -8.24
CA CYS A 94 -9.39 -6.22 -8.32
C CYS A 94 -8.73 -7.58 -8.50
N LEU A 95 -7.59 -7.56 -9.21
CA LEU A 95 -6.71 -8.72 -9.29
C LEU A 95 -6.20 -9.14 -7.89
N PRO A 96 -6.26 -10.44 -7.52
CA PRO A 96 -5.81 -10.93 -6.22
C PRO A 96 -4.36 -10.56 -5.88
N GLU A 97 -3.49 -10.41 -6.89
CA GLU A 97 -2.10 -10.01 -6.73
C GLU A 97 -1.99 -8.60 -6.15
N TYR A 98 -2.84 -7.65 -6.58
CA TYR A 98 -2.84 -6.28 -6.05
C TYR A 98 -3.38 -6.22 -4.62
N VAL A 99 -4.41 -7.01 -4.32
CA VAL A 99 -4.94 -7.15 -2.97
C VAL A 99 -3.86 -7.75 -2.06
N THR A 100 -3.20 -8.83 -2.48
CA THR A 100 -2.11 -9.49 -1.73
C THR A 100 -0.96 -8.52 -1.46
N LYS A 101 -0.52 -7.77 -2.48
CA LYS A 101 0.52 -6.73 -2.32
C LYS A 101 0.08 -5.67 -1.32
N GLY A 102 -1.16 -5.16 -1.44
CA GLY A 102 -1.71 -4.17 -0.51
C GLY A 102 -1.73 -4.66 0.94
N VAL A 103 -2.21 -5.88 1.18
CA VAL A 103 -2.21 -6.48 2.52
C VAL A 103 -0.79 -6.63 3.05
N ALA A 104 0.15 -7.14 2.25
CA ALA A 104 1.55 -7.29 2.67
C ALA A 104 2.19 -5.94 3.07
N ILE A 105 1.98 -4.88 2.27
CA ILE A 105 2.45 -3.53 2.56
C ILE A 105 1.86 -3.03 3.88
N ALA A 106 0.54 -3.17 4.06
CA ALA A 106 -0.14 -2.72 5.27
C ALA A 106 0.39 -3.44 6.52
N LEU A 107 0.50 -4.77 6.47
CA LEU A 107 1.05 -5.57 7.57
C LEU A 107 2.49 -5.15 7.91
N PHE A 108 3.33 -4.91 6.90
CA PHE A 108 4.70 -4.45 7.08
C PHE A 108 4.77 -3.11 7.81
N TYR A 109 3.98 -2.10 7.38
CA TYR A 109 3.98 -0.80 8.04
C TYR A 109 3.34 -0.83 9.43
N TYR A 110 2.32 -1.66 9.65
CA TYR A 110 1.76 -1.86 10.98
C TYR A 110 2.78 -2.50 11.93
N ALA A 111 3.50 -3.52 11.45
CA ALA A 111 4.59 -4.15 12.18
C ALA A 111 5.69 -3.13 12.55
N ARG A 112 6.07 -2.23 11.65
CA ARG A 112 7.02 -1.14 11.94
C ARG A 112 6.51 -0.18 13.00
N CYS A 113 5.23 0.18 12.96
CA CYS A 113 4.62 1.00 14.00
C CYS A 113 4.68 0.32 15.37
N LEU A 114 4.38 -0.98 15.46
CA LEU A 114 4.48 -1.77 16.68
C LEU A 114 5.92 -1.95 17.16
N GLU A 115 6.86 -2.21 16.25
CA GLU A 115 8.27 -2.40 16.58
C GLU A 115 8.88 -1.13 17.19
N LEU A 116 8.54 0.03 16.62
CA LEU A 116 9.08 1.33 17.03
C LEU A 116 8.24 2.04 18.09
N GLY A 117 7.06 1.54 18.45
CA GLY A 117 6.14 2.21 19.35
C GLY A 117 5.60 3.54 18.80
N LYS A 118 5.44 3.63 17.47
CA LYS A 118 5.06 4.87 16.77
C LYS A 118 3.58 4.83 16.39
N GLY A 119 2.79 5.68 17.05
CA GLY A 119 1.33 5.76 16.81
C GLY A 119 0.52 4.62 17.44
N VAL A 120 1.19 3.60 17.98
CA VAL A 120 0.63 2.47 18.74
C VAL A 120 1.61 2.08 19.85
N PRO A 121 1.14 1.44 20.94
CA PRO A 121 2.03 0.89 21.96
C PRO A 121 3.05 -0.07 21.36
N GLN A 122 4.29 -0.01 21.84
CA GLN A 122 5.36 -0.86 21.35
C GLN A 122 5.09 -2.33 21.70
N SER A 123 5.24 -3.21 20.72
CA SER A 123 5.20 -4.67 20.94
C SER A 123 6.05 -5.38 19.88
N LYS A 124 7.25 -5.82 20.28
CA LYS A 124 8.17 -6.54 19.38
C LYS A 124 7.64 -7.90 18.97
N GLU A 125 6.95 -8.58 19.88
CA GLU A 125 6.33 -9.89 19.63
C GLU A 125 5.26 -9.77 18.54
N GLN A 126 4.31 -8.85 18.69
CA GLN A 126 3.28 -8.63 17.68
C GLN A 126 3.89 -8.14 16.37
N ALA A 127 4.86 -7.23 16.42
CA ALA A 127 5.55 -6.77 15.22
C ALA A 127 6.14 -7.95 14.42
N TRP A 128 6.80 -8.89 15.09
CA TRP A 128 7.38 -10.06 14.43
C TRP A 128 6.33 -10.99 13.81
N GLN A 129 5.18 -11.17 14.47
CA GLN A 129 4.04 -11.90 13.89
C GLN A 129 3.55 -11.24 12.60
N TYR A 130 3.39 -9.92 12.59
CA TYR A 130 2.94 -9.18 11.41
C TYR A 130 3.99 -9.14 10.29
N PHE A 131 5.28 -9.01 10.60
CA PHE A 131 6.34 -9.15 9.60
C PHE A 131 6.34 -10.54 8.96
N THR A 132 6.20 -11.58 9.77
CA THR A 132 6.13 -12.96 9.28
C THR A 132 4.90 -13.15 8.38
N LYS A 133 3.72 -12.66 8.81
CA LYS A 133 2.50 -12.71 7.98
C LYS A 133 2.69 -11.95 6.66
N ALA A 134 3.31 -10.77 6.67
CA ALA A 134 3.60 -10.00 5.46
C ALA A 134 4.53 -10.74 4.49
N ALA A 135 5.62 -11.33 5.01
CA ALA A 135 6.60 -12.05 4.20
C ALA A 135 6.04 -13.34 3.58
N LEU A 136 5.18 -14.06 4.32
CA LEU A 136 4.46 -15.24 3.82
C LEU A 136 3.48 -14.88 2.70
N LEU A 137 2.86 -13.70 2.75
CA LEU A 137 1.97 -13.22 1.69
C LEU A 137 2.72 -12.76 0.44
N ASN A 138 3.75 -11.93 0.63
CA ASN A 138 4.54 -11.43 -0.48
C ASN A 138 5.96 -11.08 -0.03
N THR A 139 6.89 -12.01 -0.26
CA THR A 139 8.29 -11.86 0.12
C THR A 139 8.99 -10.75 -0.67
N GLU A 140 8.67 -10.60 -1.96
CA GLU A 140 9.29 -9.60 -2.83
C GLU A 140 8.97 -8.18 -2.36
N VAL A 141 7.69 -7.89 -2.09
CA VAL A 141 7.25 -6.62 -1.53
C VAL A 141 7.97 -6.30 -0.22
N CYS A 142 8.11 -7.27 0.69
CA CYS A 142 8.80 -7.03 1.96
C CYS A 142 10.28 -6.70 1.77
N LYS A 143 10.95 -7.36 0.80
CA LYS A 143 12.34 -7.04 0.45
C LYS A 143 12.44 -5.63 -0.11
N ASP A 144 11.57 -5.26 -1.05
CA ASP A 144 11.58 -3.93 -1.67
C ASP A 144 11.36 -2.82 -0.63
N LEU A 145 10.34 -2.96 0.24
CA LEU A 145 10.07 -2.01 1.31
C LEU A 145 11.24 -1.88 2.29
N GLN A 146 11.89 -2.99 2.63
CA GLN A 146 13.07 -2.98 3.50
C GLN A 146 14.24 -2.25 2.83
N MET A 147 14.45 -2.48 1.54
CA MET A 147 15.48 -1.80 0.75
C MET A 147 15.22 -0.30 0.68
N ASP A 148 13.97 0.11 0.43
CA ASP A 148 13.62 1.53 0.35
C ASP A 148 13.89 2.26 1.67
N ILE A 149 13.66 1.60 2.81
CA ILE A 149 14.00 2.13 4.13
C ILE A 149 15.52 2.24 4.30
N ILE A 150 16.27 1.21 3.93
CA ILE A 150 17.74 1.19 4.06
C ILE A 150 18.39 2.30 3.22
N PHE A 151 17.93 2.47 1.98
CA PHE A 151 18.51 3.41 1.03
C PHE A 151 17.87 4.80 1.04
N SER A 152 16.90 5.05 1.94
CA SER A 152 16.16 6.32 2.01
C SER A 152 15.57 6.74 0.65
N ARG A 153 15.06 5.78 -0.13
CA ARG A 153 14.51 6.01 -1.48
C ARG A 153 13.07 6.55 -1.47
N MET A 154 12.54 6.88 -0.29
CA MET A 154 11.21 7.44 -0.04
C MET A 154 11.30 8.56 0.99
#